data_AF-A0A0D8FV72-F1
#
_entry.id   AF-A0A0D8FV72-F1
#
_cell.length_a   1.000
_cell.length_b   1.000
_cell.length_c   1.000
_cell.angle_alpha   90.00
_cell.angle_beta   90.00
_cell.angle_gamma   90.00
#
_symmetry.space_group_name_H-M   'P 1'
#
loop_
_entity.id
_entity.type
_entity.pdbx_description
1 polymer ?
#
loop_
_entity_poly.entity_id
_entity_poly.type
_entity_poly.pdbx_seq_one_letter_code
_entity_poly.pdbx_strand_id
1 'polypeptide(L)'
;MRRVVIVAIVLLLIAGSSLYLITPPKAVTSPHLHDLTIPAGDPNWENACTSATLPDTSPTCMTAALYDLNLAHKAENLPTLTLPKGFNRQSQANQLHYLINNERAIRNLPTVTKPTSQLEELAHQAAVEARDPSIPQSMDGGSDWAGNFPNAIVVVFMWMYEDGYHYTNAGGGSNLDCQSSKAAGCWGHRDVILETSTSNTRYGTAFTTQLAPAQALKYADSYTLILAGPPSPFAIGNTRPLARSIAIIAVVMILASTLSWLNRRRRRRTRPNMDPLWPNPS
;
A
#
# COMPACT_ATOMS: atom_id res chain seq x y z
N MET A 1 21.51 -29.64 43.90
CA MET A 1 20.13 -29.78 43.36
C MET A 1 19.49 -28.46 42.86
N ARG A 2 20.08 -27.28 43.08
CA ARG A 2 19.53 -25.97 42.62
C ARG A 2 19.81 -25.59 41.14
N ARG A 3 20.60 -26.36 40.39
CA ARG A 3 21.02 -26.00 39.00
C ARG A 3 20.26 -26.72 37.88
N VAL A 4 19.44 -27.73 38.22
CA VAL A 4 18.64 -28.49 37.24
C VAL A 4 17.29 -27.82 36.97
N VAL A 5 16.78 -27.02 37.91
CA VAL A 5 15.48 -26.33 37.81
C VAL A 5 15.51 -25.15 36.82
N ILE A 6 16.65 -24.50 36.62
CA ILE A 6 16.75 -23.32 35.74
C ILE A 6 16.71 -23.70 34.25
N VAL A 7 17.15 -24.91 33.87
CA VAL A 7 17.14 -25.36 32.46
C VAL A 7 15.73 -25.77 31.99
N ALA A 8 14.88 -26.25 32.90
CA ALA A 8 13.49 -26.59 32.58
C ALA A 8 12.62 -25.36 32.31
N ILE A 9 12.91 -24.22 32.97
CA ILE A 9 12.13 -22.98 32.80
C ILE A 9 12.44 -22.29 31.46
N VAL A 10 13.67 -22.39 30.94
CA VAL A 10 14.04 -21.80 29.64
C VAL A 10 13.48 -22.62 28.46
N LEU A 11 13.32 -23.94 28.59
CA LEU A 11 12.71 -24.78 27.55
C LEU A 11 11.18 -24.67 27.49
N LEU A 12 10.51 -24.35 28.61
CA LEU A 12 9.07 -24.09 28.64
C LEU A 12 8.65 -22.72 28.09
N LEU A 13 9.58 -21.75 28.00
CA LEU A 13 9.33 -20.45 27.37
C LEU A 13 9.48 -20.46 25.84
N ILE A 14 10.06 -21.51 25.25
CA ILE A 14 10.17 -21.65 23.79
C ILE A 14 8.96 -22.42 23.21
N ALA A 15 8.29 -23.23 24.02
CA ALA A 15 7.07 -23.95 23.63
C ALA A 15 5.77 -23.13 23.79
N GLY A 16 5.84 -21.97 24.44
CA GLY A 16 4.73 -21.01 24.59
C GLY A 16 4.70 -19.90 23.54
N SER A 17 5.57 -19.97 22.53
CA SER A 17 5.46 -19.11 21.34
C SER A 17 4.26 -19.60 20.56
N SER A 18 3.08 -19.09 20.92
CA SER A 18 1.90 -19.14 20.08
C SER A 18 2.36 -18.79 18.66
N LEU A 19 2.35 -19.81 17.79
CA LEU A 19 2.25 -19.61 16.36
C LEU A 19 0.93 -18.86 16.19
N TYR A 20 0.97 -17.54 16.36
CA TYR A 20 0.09 -16.66 15.62
C TYR A 20 0.42 -16.99 14.19
N LEU A 21 -0.34 -17.93 13.64
CA LEU A 21 -0.63 -17.95 12.22
C LEU A 21 -1.16 -16.54 11.95
N ILE A 22 -0.24 -15.65 11.57
CA ILE A 22 -0.57 -14.46 10.83
C ILE A 22 -1.12 -15.04 9.54
N THR A 23 -2.41 -15.38 9.56
CA THR A 23 -3.17 -15.42 8.33
C THR A 23 -2.86 -14.07 7.68
N PRO A 24 -2.25 -14.04 6.48
CA PRO A 24 -2.15 -12.77 5.77
C PRO A 24 -3.53 -12.12 5.85
N PRO A 25 -3.61 -10.81 6.11
CA PRO A 25 -4.90 -10.14 6.09
C PRO A 25 -5.58 -10.63 4.82
N LYS A 26 -6.77 -11.22 4.99
CA LYS A 26 -7.59 -11.63 3.85
C LYS A 26 -7.58 -10.41 2.94
N ALA A 27 -7.02 -10.54 1.73
CA ALA A 27 -7.20 -9.51 0.72
C ALA A 27 -8.68 -9.19 0.79
N VAL A 28 -9.01 -7.95 1.20
CA VAL A 28 -10.39 -7.54 1.29
C VAL A 28 -10.81 -7.60 -0.16
N THR A 29 -11.48 -8.69 -0.54
CA THR A 29 -12.14 -8.81 -1.81
C THR A 29 -13.23 -7.76 -1.72
N SER A 30 -12.88 -6.53 -2.07
CA SER A 30 -13.87 -5.49 -2.23
C SER A 30 -14.88 -6.07 -3.22
N PRO A 31 -16.19 -6.05 -2.92
CA PRO A 31 -17.17 -6.42 -3.91
C PRO A 31 -16.88 -5.57 -5.15
N HIS A 32 -16.34 -6.22 -6.19
CA HIS A 32 -15.89 -5.54 -7.40
C HIS A 32 -17.08 -4.77 -7.96
N LEU A 33 -16.92 -3.46 -8.07
CA LEU A 33 -17.99 -2.51 -8.31
C LEU A 33 -18.63 -2.60 -9.71
N HIS A 34 -18.22 -3.57 -10.53
CA HIS A 34 -18.87 -3.89 -11.80
C HIS A 34 -20.38 -4.14 -11.67
N ASP A 35 -20.88 -4.47 -10.47
CA ASP A 35 -22.31 -4.67 -10.20
C ASP A 35 -23.03 -3.47 -9.56
N LEU A 36 -22.35 -2.33 -9.31
CA LEU A 36 -23.08 -1.09 -9.06
C LEU A 36 -23.70 -0.63 -10.38
N THR A 37 -24.88 -1.18 -10.65
CA THR A 37 -25.77 -0.64 -11.66
C THR A 37 -26.21 0.74 -11.16
N ILE A 38 -25.55 1.81 -11.61
CA ILE A 38 -26.05 3.16 -11.41
C ILE A 38 -27.39 3.24 -12.16
N PRO A 39 -28.51 3.44 -11.46
CA PRO A 39 -29.83 3.52 -12.10
C PRO A 39 -29.82 4.56 -13.22
N ALA A 40 -30.41 4.21 -14.37
CA ALA A 40 -30.59 5.16 -15.47
C ALA A 40 -31.42 6.37 -14.99
N GLY A 41 -30.89 7.58 -15.18
CA GLY A 41 -31.51 8.83 -14.72
C GLY A 41 -30.90 9.42 -13.45
N ASP A 42 -29.98 8.71 -12.78
CA ASP A 42 -29.21 9.27 -11.68
C ASP A 42 -28.14 10.25 -12.19
N PRO A 43 -27.75 11.26 -11.38
CA PRO A 43 -26.74 12.23 -11.74
C PRO A 43 -25.33 11.61 -11.64
N ASN A 44 -24.97 10.74 -12.58
CA ASN A 44 -23.61 10.20 -12.67
C ASN A 44 -22.65 11.23 -13.28
N TRP A 45 -21.36 11.11 -12.97
CA TRP A 45 -20.36 12.08 -13.42
C TRP A 45 -20.20 12.08 -14.94
N GLU A 46 -20.35 10.93 -15.61
CA GLU A 46 -20.22 10.81 -17.07
C GLU A 46 -21.22 11.71 -17.83
N ASN A 47 -22.44 11.82 -17.33
CA ASN A 47 -23.48 12.65 -17.94
C ASN A 47 -23.50 14.09 -17.41
N ALA A 48 -23.02 14.32 -16.19
CA ALA A 48 -23.09 15.61 -15.51
C ALA A 48 -21.88 16.51 -15.76
N CYS A 49 -20.70 15.93 -16.00
CA CYS A 49 -19.44 16.64 -16.18
C CYS A 49 -19.19 16.95 -17.67
N THR A 50 -20.06 17.76 -18.25
CA THR A 50 -20.03 18.08 -19.69
C THR A 50 -19.24 19.34 -20.05
N SER A 51 -18.58 19.99 -19.07
CA SER A 51 -17.79 21.19 -19.34
C SER A 51 -16.63 20.88 -20.29
N ALA A 52 -16.47 21.70 -21.33
CA ALA A 52 -15.28 21.67 -22.18
C ALA A 52 -14.05 22.31 -21.50
N THR A 53 -14.22 22.95 -20.34
CA THR A 53 -13.14 23.55 -19.55
C THR A 53 -12.79 22.65 -18.38
N LEU A 54 -11.50 22.33 -18.26
CA LEU A 54 -10.94 21.52 -17.17
C LEU A 54 -10.17 22.41 -16.18
N PRO A 55 -10.25 22.12 -14.87
CA PRO A 55 -11.13 21.12 -14.26
C PRO A 55 -12.60 21.60 -14.22
N ASP A 56 -13.55 20.69 -14.43
CA ASP A 56 -14.98 20.95 -14.25
C ASP A 56 -15.33 20.98 -12.76
N THR A 57 -15.34 22.21 -12.22
CA THR A 57 -15.71 22.50 -10.82
C THR A 57 -17.13 23.02 -10.68
N SER A 58 -17.96 22.84 -11.73
CA SER A 58 -19.36 23.24 -11.69
C SER A 58 -20.10 22.48 -10.57
N PRO A 59 -21.09 23.11 -9.91
CA PRO A 59 -21.87 22.43 -8.86
C PRO A 59 -22.50 21.12 -9.33
N THR A 60 -22.97 21.07 -10.59
CA THR A 60 -23.58 19.88 -11.20
C THR A 60 -22.58 18.74 -11.29
N CYS A 61 -21.42 18.96 -11.91
CA CYS A 61 -20.38 17.93 -12.03
C CYS A 61 -19.84 17.48 -10.67
N MET A 62 -19.54 18.42 -9.77
CA MET A 62 -19.01 18.09 -8.43
C MET A 62 -20.01 17.29 -7.58
N THR A 63 -21.31 17.57 -7.70
CA THR A 63 -22.36 16.83 -6.99
C THR A 63 -22.51 15.42 -7.54
N ALA A 64 -22.47 15.26 -8.86
CA ALA A 64 -22.54 13.98 -9.53
C ALA A 64 -21.32 13.08 -9.23
N ALA A 65 -20.11 13.64 -9.31
CA ALA A 65 -18.90 12.92 -8.94
C ALA A 65 -18.90 12.47 -7.47
N LEU A 66 -19.39 13.33 -6.56
CA LEU A 66 -19.53 12.96 -5.15
C LEU A 66 -20.63 11.91 -4.93
N TYR A 67 -21.68 11.92 -5.75
CA TYR A 67 -22.75 10.92 -5.71
C TYR A 67 -22.18 9.53 -6.04
N ASP A 68 -21.46 9.39 -7.15
CA ASP A 68 -20.88 8.11 -7.57
C ASP A 68 -19.85 7.59 -6.56
N LEU A 69 -19.00 8.47 -6.03
CA LEU A 69 -18.07 8.13 -4.96
C LEU A 69 -18.79 7.61 -3.70
N ASN A 70 -19.90 8.25 -3.32
CA ASN A 70 -20.70 7.83 -2.17
C ASN A 70 -21.50 6.54 -2.41
N LEU A 71 -21.90 6.27 -3.64
CA LEU A 71 -22.47 4.97 -4.00
C LEU A 71 -21.43 3.86 -3.83
N ALA A 72 -20.19 4.08 -4.26
CA ALA A 72 -19.09 3.15 -4.05
C ALA A 72 -18.79 2.94 -2.56
N HIS A 73 -18.73 4.02 -1.76
CA HIS A 73 -18.61 3.91 -0.30
C HIS A 73 -19.71 3.05 0.30
N LYS A 74 -20.97 3.26 -0.11
CA LYS A 74 -22.11 2.49 0.38
C LYS A 74 -21.99 1.01 0.03
N ALA A 75 -21.52 0.66 -1.16
CA ALA A 75 -21.30 -0.73 -1.57
C ALA A 75 -20.22 -1.43 -0.72
N GLU A 76 -19.23 -0.69 -0.23
CA GLU A 76 -18.21 -1.18 0.69
C GLU A 76 -18.61 -1.05 2.18
N ASN A 77 -19.84 -0.64 2.49
CA ASN A 77 -20.31 -0.33 3.85
C ASN A 77 -19.48 0.75 4.57
N LEU A 78 -19.00 1.73 3.83
CA LEU A 78 -18.27 2.89 4.34
C LEU A 78 -19.20 4.09 4.53
N PRO A 79 -18.88 5.00 5.47
CA PRO A 79 -19.60 6.26 5.60
C PRO A 79 -19.50 7.10 4.32
N THR A 80 -20.57 7.84 4.01
CA THR A 80 -20.55 8.82 2.91
C THR A 80 -19.53 9.93 3.19
N LEU A 81 -18.75 10.28 2.18
CA LEU A 81 -17.86 11.42 2.20
C LEU A 81 -18.67 12.74 2.26
N THR A 82 -18.31 13.59 3.22
CA THR A 82 -18.75 14.98 3.27
C THR A 82 -17.59 15.89 2.88
N LEU A 83 -17.80 16.75 1.89
CA LEU A 83 -16.80 17.72 1.46
C LEU A 83 -16.82 18.96 2.37
N PRO A 84 -15.65 19.56 2.68
CA PRO A 84 -15.58 20.73 3.51
C PRO A 84 -16.11 21.96 2.75
N LYS A 85 -16.57 22.97 3.49
CA LYS A 85 -17.02 24.23 2.90
C LYS A 85 -15.90 24.84 2.05
N GLY A 86 -16.19 25.09 0.77
CA GLY A 86 -15.24 25.69 -0.17
C GLY A 86 -14.25 24.71 -0.81
N PHE A 87 -14.48 23.41 -0.69
CA PHE A 87 -13.70 22.36 -1.37
C PHE A 87 -13.50 22.68 -2.87
N ASN A 88 -14.57 23.05 -3.58
CA ASN A 88 -14.55 23.37 -5.00
C ASN A 88 -13.70 24.60 -5.37
N ARG A 89 -13.27 25.41 -4.40
CA ARG A 89 -12.37 26.55 -4.60
C ARG A 89 -10.91 26.23 -4.29
N GLN A 90 -10.61 25.04 -3.78
CA GLN A 90 -9.23 24.61 -3.57
C GLN A 90 -8.60 24.21 -4.91
N SER A 91 -7.26 24.24 -4.98
CA SER A 91 -6.54 23.67 -6.12
C SER A 91 -6.85 22.17 -6.24
N GLN A 92 -6.82 21.63 -7.46
CA GLN A 92 -7.07 20.21 -7.70
C GLN A 92 -6.09 19.31 -6.93
N ALA A 93 -4.83 19.71 -6.79
CA ALA A 93 -3.86 19.00 -5.95
C ALA A 93 -4.29 18.93 -4.46
N ASN A 94 -4.82 20.04 -3.90
CA ASN A 94 -5.32 20.05 -2.52
C ASN A 94 -6.61 19.24 -2.37
N GLN A 95 -7.51 19.28 -3.37
CA GLN A 95 -8.69 18.45 -3.40
C GLN A 95 -8.31 16.96 -3.42
N LEU A 96 -7.36 16.58 -4.27
CA LEU A 96 -6.85 15.22 -4.38
C LEU A 96 -6.28 14.73 -3.05
N HIS A 97 -5.42 15.54 -2.42
CA HIS A 97 -4.88 15.25 -1.09
C HIS A 97 -5.97 15.02 -0.02
N TYR A 98 -6.99 15.88 0.02
CA TYR A 98 -8.11 15.74 0.97
C TYR A 98 -8.85 14.42 0.76
N LEU A 99 -9.15 14.08 -0.50
CA LEU A 99 -9.88 12.86 -0.85
C LEU A 99 -9.08 11.60 -0.49
N ILE A 100 -7.80 11.54 -0.84
CA ILE A 100 -6.90 10.42 -0.47
C ILE A 100 -6.87 10.22 1.05
N ASN A 101 -6.74 11.30 1.81
CA ASN A 101 -6.75 11.21 3.26
C ASN A 101 -8.11 10.79 3.81
N ASN A 102 -9.21 11.15 3.18
CA ASN A 102 -10.52 10.66 3.57
C ASN A 102 -10.64 9.14 3.34
N GLU A 103 -10.28 8.66 2.16
CA GLU A 103 -10.30 7.22 1.82
C GLU A 103 -9.48 6.38 2.81
N ARG A 104 -8.33 6.91 3.22
CA ARG A 104 -7.48 6.30 4.25
C ARG A 104 -8.14 6.37 5.62
N ALA A 105 -8.61 7.54 6.04
CA ALA A 105 -9.16 7.77 7.37
C ALA A 105 -10.43 6.95 7.63
N ILE A 106 -11.35 6.86 6.67
CA ILE A 106 -12.59 6.07 6.82
C ILE A 106 -12.31 4.56 6.97
N ARG A 107 -11.13 4.11 6.51
CA ARG A 107 -10.63 2.74 6.68
C ARG A 107 -9.67 2.58 7.87
N ASN A 108 -9.60 3.57 8.76
CA ASN A 108 -8.70 3.61 9.91
C ASN A 108 -7.20 3.51 9.55
N LEU A 109 -6.82 3.94 8.35
CA LEU A 109 -5.43 4.01 7.92
C LEU A 109 -4.82 5.38 8.29
N PRO A 110 -3.51 5.45 8.58
CA PRO A 110 -2.84 6.72 8.84
C PRO A 110 -2.92 7.65 7.63
N THR A 111 -3.41 8.87 7.83
CA THR A 111 -3.40 9.93 6.80
C THR A 111 -1.97 10.34 6.44
N VAL A 112 -1.73 10.69 5.18
CA VAL A 112 -0.47 11.29 4.72
C VAL A 112 -0.57 12.81 4.91
N THR A 113 0.35 13.45 5.63
CA THR A 113 0.17 14.85 6.04
C THR A 113 1.35 15.76 5.77
N LYS A 114 2.45 15.21 5.24
CA LYS A 114 3.67 15.97 4.97
C LYS A 114 3.97 15.95 3.48
N PRO A 115 3.67 17.02 2.74
CA PRO A 115 4.27 17.19 1.43
C PRO A 115 5.77 17.40 1.60
N THR A 116 6.55 17.01 0.59
CA THR A 116 7.93 17.50 0.47
C THR A 116 8.09 18.16 -0.86
N SER A 117 8.90 19.22 -0.91
CA SER A 117 9.22 19.91 -2.16
C SER A 117 9.76 18.93 -3.23
N GLN A 118 10.52 17.91 -2.81
CA GLN A 118 10.98 16.86 -3.73
C GLN A 118 9.84 16.05 -4.35
N LEU A 119 8.88 15.59 -3.55
CA LEU A 119 7.77 14.77 -4.04
C LEU A 119 6.74 15.61 -4.82
N GLU A 120 6.52 16.87 -4.43
CA GLU A 120 5.69 17.81 -5.18
C GLU A 120 6.29 18.13 -6.56
N GLU A 121 7.60 18.34 -6.64
CA GLU A 121 8.28 18.56 -7.92
C GLU A 121 8.17 17.32 -8.84
N LEU A 122 8.40 16.13 -8.29
CA LEU A 122 8.26 14.87 -9.04
C LEU A 122 6.82 14.65 -9.52
N ALA A 123 5.83 14.95 -8.67
CA ALA A 123 4.43 14.89 -9.04
C ALA A 123 4.10 15.87 -10.18
N HIS A 124 4.57 17.12 -10.08
CA HIS A 124 4.35 18.14 -11.09
C HIS A 124 5.00 17.79 -12.44
N GLN A 125 6.26 17.37 -12.42
CA GLN A 125 6.95 16.93 -13.64
C GLN A 125 6.22 15.77 -14.31
N ALA A 126 5.82 14.76 -13.53
CA ALA A 126 5.10 13.61 -14.05
C ALA A 126 3.71 13.98 -14.58
N ALA A 127 3.05 14.97 -13.96
CA ALA A 127 1.78 15.48 -14.46
C ALA A 127 1.95 16.12 -15.85
N VAL A 128 2.98 16.95 -16.06
CA VAL A 128 3.31 17.53 -17.38
C VAL A 128 3.61 16.43 -18.41
N GLU A 129 4.29 15.35 -17.99
CA GLU A 129 4.69 14.24 -18.85
C GLU A 129 3.61 13.16 -19.05
N ALA A 130 2.44 13.33 -18.42
CA ALA A 130 1.30 12.40 -18.44
C ALA A 130 1.70 10.94 -18.13
N ARG A 131 2.34 10.74 -16.97
CA ARG A 131 2.80 9.42 -16.49
C ARG A 131 2.85 9.38 -14.97
N ASP A 132 3.08 8.19 -14.42
CA ASP A 132 3.34 8.03 -13.00
C ASP A 132 4.61 8.76 -12.54
N PRO A 133 4.56 9.45 -11.38
CA PRO A 133 5.73 9.95 -10.69
C PRO A 133 6.77 8.87 -10.39
N SER A 134 8.05 9.18 -10.61
CA SER A 134 9.13 8.23 -10.25
C SER A 134 9.41 8.28 -8.75
N ILE A 135 9.37 7.12 -8.09
CA ILE A 135 9.74 7.01 -6.66
C ILE A 135 11.26 7.24 -6.50
N PRO A 136 11.71 8.16 -5.61
CA PRO A 136 13.13 8.31 -5.31
C PRO A 136 13.74 6.99 -4.81
N GLN A 137 14.93 6.62 -5.30
CA GLN A 137 15.60 5.36 -4.96
C GLN A 137 15.88 5.16 -3.46
N SER A 138 15.89 6.25 -2.68
CA SER A 138 16.10 6.23 -1.23
C SER A 138 14.80 6.06 -0.44
N MET A 139 13.67 5.85 -1.10
CA MET A 139 12.34 5.73 -0.52
C MET A 139 11.62 4.49 -1.04
N ASP A 140 10.71 3.96 -0.23
CA ASP A 140 9.72 2.97 -0.66
C ASP A 140 8.37 3.66 -0.81
N GLY A 141 7.57 3.23 -1.77
CA GLY A 141 6.31 3.88 -2.06
C GLY A 141 5.64 3.42 -3.34
N GLY A 142 4.60 4.14 -3.71
CA GLY A 142 3.82 3.96 -4.93
C GLY A 142 3.37 5.30 -5.47
N SER A 143 2.91 5.29 -6.71
CA SER A 143 2.54 6.50 -7.45
C SER A 143 1.45 6.18 -8.45
N ASP A 144 0.56 7.14 -8.64
CA ASP A 144 -0.58 7.03 -9.52
C ASP A 144 -0.62 8.20 -10.50
N TRP A 145 -1.15 7.92 -11.68
CA TRP A 145 -1.44 8.90 -12.71
C TRP A 145 -2.81 8.67 -13.33
N ALA A 146 -3.46 9.75 -13.70
CA ALA A 146 -4.69 9.74 -14.46
C ALA A 146 -4.75 10.97 -15.37
N GLY A 147 -5.33 10.81 -16.57
CA GLY A 147 -5.59 11.92 -17.48
C GLY A 147 -6.97 11.81 -18.10
N ASN A 148 -7.48 12.93 -18.60
CA ASN A 148 -8.84 13.08 -19.14
C ASN A 148 -9.95 12.89 -18.12
N PHE A 149 -9.79 13.46 -16.93
CA PHE A 149 -10.82 13.38 -15.88
C PHE A 149 -11.29 14.75 -15.40
N PRO A 150 -12.60 14.98 -15.25
CA PRO A 150 -13.15 16.31 -15.07
C PRO A 150 -12.67 17.01 -13.78
N ASN A 151 -12.45 16.26 -12.70
CA ASN A 151 -12.00 16.80 -11.41
C ASN A 151 -11.37 15.70 -10.54
N ALA A 152 -10.74 16.13 -9.43
CA ALA A 152 -10.10 15.22 -8.47
C ALA A 152 -11.05 14.19 -7.82
N ILE A 153 -12.35 14.46 -7.70
CA ILE A 153 -13.31 13.50 -7.12
C ILE A 153 -13.44 12.29 -8.05
N VAL A 154 -13.60 12.55 -9.36
CA VAL A 154 -13.67 11.47 -10.36
C VAL A 154 -12.35 10.69 -10.38
N VAL A 155 -11.20 11.36 -10.33
CA VAL A 155 -9.89 10.67 -10.30
C VAL A 155 -9.79 9.69 -9.14
N VAL A 156 -10.16 10.10 -7.91
CA VAL A 156 -10.14 9.20 -6.76
C VAL A 156 -11.17 8.08 -6.90
N PHE A 157 -12.35 8.39 -7.44
CA PHE A 157 -13.33 7.35 -7.76
C PHE A 157 -12.74 6.29 -8.69
N MET A 158 -12.09 6.70 -9.77
CA MET A 158 -11.49 5.79 -10.74
C MET A 158 -10.35 4.96 -10.13
N TRP A 159 -9.41 5.59 -9.42
CA TRP A 159 -8.30 4.89 -8.76
C TRP A 159 -8.75 3.92 -7.66
N MET A 160 -9.84 4.21 -6.95
CA MET A 160 -10.28 3.40 -5.81
C MET A 160 -11.26 2.29 -6.20
N TYR A 161 -12.10 2.53 -7.20
CA TYR A 161 -13.32 1.75 -7.40
C TYR A 161 -13.48 1.20 -8.83
N GLU A 162 -12.89 1.85 -9.83
CA GLU A 162 -12.89 1.42 -11.25
C GLU A 162 -11.49 1.00 -11.73
N ASP A 163 -10.60 0.67 -10.80
CA ASP A 163 -9.20 0.32 -11.09
C ASP A 163 -9.00 -1.16 -11.46
N GLY A 164 -10.07 -1.94 -11.35
CA GLY A 164 -10.12 -3.37 -11.64
C GLY A 164 -10.38 -3.69 -13.11
N TYR A 165 -10.49 -4.99 -13.40
CA TYR A 165 -10.72 -5.47 -14.76
C TYR A 165 -12.21 -5.59 -15.11
N HIS A 166 -12.66 -4.81 -16.09
CA HIS A 166 -14.04 -4.80 -16.56
C HIS A 166 -14.31 -5.93 -17.58
N TYR A 167 -15.02 -6.98 -17.15
CA TYR A 167 -15.33 -8.16 -17.96
C TYR A 167 -16.45 -7.93 -19.00
N THR A 168 -17.34 -6.96 -18.79
CA THR A 168 -18.57 -6.81 -19.57
C THR A 168 -18.56 -5.55 -20.44
N ASN A 169 -18.03 -5.71 -21.66
CA ASN A 169 -18.35 -5.02 -22.92
C ASN A 169 -18.44 -3.47 -22.96
N ALA A 170 -17.36 -2.81 -23.40
CA ALA A 170 -17.34 -1.78 -24.48
C ALA A 170 -15.96 -1.09 -24.62
N GLY A 171 -15.09 -1.24 -23.62
CA GLY A 171 -13.71 -0.77 -23.58
C GLY A 171 -13.11 -1.29 -22.27
N GLY A 172 -11.82 -1.64 -22.27
CA GLY A 172 -11.16 -1.94 -20.99
C GLY A 172 -11.37 -0.80 -20.00
N GLY A 173 -11.31 -1.08 -18.69
CA GLY A 173 -11.35 -0.03 -17.67
C GLY A 173 -10.33 1.07 -17.94
N SER A 174 -10.50 2.24 -17.33
CA SER A 174 -9.59 3.37 -17.56
C SER A 174 -8.15 3.10 -17.12
N ASN A 175 -7.91 2.06 -16.31
CA ASN A 175 -6.58 1.63 -15.93
C ASN A 175 -5.88 0.91 -17.10
N LEU A 176 -4.92 1.63 -17.71
CA LEU A 176 -4.14 1.16 -18.86
C LEU A 176 -3.29 -0.08 -18.56
N ASP A 177 -2.97 -0.33 -17.29
CA ASP A 177 -2.20 -1.49 -16.83
C ASP A 177 -3.08 -2.70 -16.45
N CYS A 178 -4.41 -2.52 -16.44
CA CYS A 178 -5.39 -3.58 -16.13
C CYS A 178 -6.08 -4.11 -17.40
N GLN A 179 -5.29 -4.65 -18.34
CA GLN A 179 -5.80 -5.11 -19.64
C GLN A 179 -6.43 -6.52 -19.60
N SER A 180 -6.30 -7.24 -18.48
CA SER A 180 -6.93 -8.54 -18.25
C SER A 180 -7.17 -8.73 -16.76
N SER A 181 -8.08 -9.63 -16.37
CA SER A 181 -8.39 -9.91 -14.96
C SER A 181 -7.23 -10.44 -14.12
N LYS A 182 -6.13 -10.80 -14.76
CA LYS A 182 -4.90 -11.29 -14.12
C LYS A 182 -3.72 -10.34 -14.33
N ALA A 183 -3.94 -9.19 -14.96
CA ALA A 183 -2.88 -8.22 -15.14
C ALA A 183 -2.47 -7.67 -13.77
N ALA A 184 -1.16 -7.55 -13.56
CA ALA A 184 -0.61 -7.14 -12.27
C ALA A 184 -0.96 -5.68 -11.91
N GLY A 185 -1.32 -4.85 -12.89
CA GLY A 185 -1.72 -3.47 -12.67
C GLY A 185 -3.16 -3.28 -12.20
N CYS A 186 -3.99 -4.33 -12.23
CA CYS A 186 -5.35 -4.24 -11.70
C CYS A 186 -5.33 -3.97 -10.20
N TRP A 187 -6.09 -2.96 -9.77
CA TRP A 187 -6.11 -2.47 -8.39
C TRP A 187 -4.80 -1.82 -7.91
N GLY A 188 -3.84 -1.59 -8.80
CA GLY A 188 -2.56 -0.97 -8.46
C GLY A 188 -2.71 0.44 -7.87
N HIS A 189 -3.56 1.29 -8.45
CA HIS A 189 -3.76 2.65 -7.93
C HIS A 189 -4.44 2.63 -6.56
N ARG A 190 -5.44 1.75 -6.39
CA ARG A 190 -6.09 1.53 -5.09
C ARG A 190 -5.08 1.09 -4.04
N ASP A 191 -4.18 0.17 -4.40
CA ASP A 191 -3.17 -0.36 -3.50
C ASP A 191 -2.15 0.73 -3.12
N VAL A 192 -1.78 1.64 -4.03
CA VAL A 192 -0.97 2.82 -3.67
C VAL A 192 -1.66 3.64 -2.57
N ILE A 193 -2.94 3.97 -2.76
CA ILE A 193 -3.72 4.78 -1.80
C ILE A 193 -3.89 4.08 -0.46
N LEU A 194 -4.10 2.76 -0.42
CA LEU A 194 -4.44 2.01 0.80
C LEU A 194 -3.23 1.37 1.49
N GLU A 195 -2.29 0.79 0.74
CA GLU A 195 -1.24 -0.08 1.28
C GLU A 195 0.04 0.65 1.68
N THR A 196 0.28 1.87 1.17
CA THR A 196 1.46 2.69 1.49
C THR A 196 1.37 3.23 2.95
N SER A 197 1.55 2.36 3.94
CA SER A 197 1.10 2.54 5.33
C SER A 197 2.23 2.59 6.36
N THR A 198 3.20 3.50 6.20
CA THR A 198 4.11 3.83 7.30
C THR A 198 3.71 5.17 7.93
N SER A 199 3.93 5.34 9.24
CA SER A 199 3.70 6.60 9.96
C SER A 199 4.56 7.78 9.47
N ASN A 200 5.43 7.54 8.48
CA ASN A 200 6.31 8.52 7.86
C ASN A 200 6.11 8.63 6.34
N THR A 201 5.03 8.07 5.79
CA THR A 201 4.67 8.28 4.38
C THR A 201 4.42 9.77 4.15
N ARG A 202 5.15 10.32 3.19
CA ARG A 202 5.00 11.68 2.65
C ARG A 202 4.27 11.60 1.33
N TYR A 203 3.75 12.72 0.87
CA TYR A 203 3.04 12.77 -0.40
C TYR A 203 3.56 13.87 -1.32
N GLY A 204 3.25 13.73 -2.61
CA GLY A 204 3.22 14.79 -3.59
C GLY A 204 1.99 14.59 -4.45
N THR A 205 1.32 15.68 -4.82
CA THR A 205 0.15 15.65 -5.70
C THR A 205 0.25 16.80 -6.68
N ALA A 206 -0.11 16.57 -7.94
CA ALA A 206 -0.17 17.65 -8.93
C ALA A 206 -1.37 17.49 -9.86
N PHE A 207 -1.72 18.62 -10.47
CA PHE A 207 -2.69 18.70 -11.55
C PHE A 207 -2.18 19.72 -12.57
N THR A 208 -2.32 19.43 -13.86
CA THR A 208 -2.00 20.38 -14.92
C THR A 208 -2.87 20.15 -16.16
N THR A 209 -3.20 21.25 -16.85
CA THR A 209 -3.69 21.26 -18.24
C THR A 209 -2.58 21.65 -19.22
N GLN A 210 -1.39 22.00 -18.71
CA GLN A 210 -0.20 22.36 -19.49
C GLN A 210 0.70 21.13 -19.64
N LEU A 211 0.34 20.28 -20.59
CA LEU A 211 1.03 19.03 -20.86
C LEU A 211 2.21 19.24 -21.82
N ALA A 212 3.18 18.33 -21.76
CA ALA A 212 4.23 18.25 -22.77
C ALA A 212 3.60 18.07 -24.17
N PRO A 213 4.19 18.66 -25.24
CA PRO A 213 3.55 18.69 -26.57
C PRO A 213 3.09 17.34 -27.10
N ALA A 214 3.85 16.27 -26.86
CA ALA A 214 3.49 14.92 -27.31
C ALA A 214 2.27 14.35 -26.55
N GLN A 215 2.04 14.78 -25.32
CA GLN A 215 0.96 14.31 -24.45
C GLN A 215 -0.30 15.14 -24.60
N ALA A 216 -0.17 16.44 -24.91
CA ALA A 216 -1.30 17.34 -25.17
C ALA A 216 -2.17 16.91 -26.37
N LEU A 217 -1.68 15.99 -27.23
CA LEU A 217 -2.43 15.37 -28.31
C LEU A 217 -3.32 14.20 -27.86
N LYS A 218 -3.07 13.66 -26.66
CA LYS A 218 -3.72 12.46 -26.13
C LYS A 218 -4.58 12.76 -24.91
N TYR A 219 -4.11 13.70 -24.08
CA TYR A 219 -4.73 14.07 -22.82
C TYR A 219 -5.00 15.58 -22.80
N ALA A 220 -6.12 15.98 -22.20
CA ALA A 220 -6.49 17.37 -21.98
C ALA A 220 -6.03 17.87 -20.59
N ASP A 221 -5.84 16.94 -19.66
CA ASP A 221 -5.31 17.19 -18.32
C ASP A 221 -4.57 15.98 -17.76
N SER A 222 -3.98 16.16 -16.58
CA SER A 222 -3.19 15.13 -15.91
C SER A 222 -3.17 15.38 -14.41
N TYR A 223 -3.47 14.33 -13.63
CA TYR A 223 -3.41 14.26 -12.18
C TYR A 223 -2.34 13.25 -11.78
N THR A 224 -1.60 13.56 -10.73
CA THR A 224 -0.60 12.63 -10.18
C THR A 224 -0.67 12.58 -8.66
N LEU A 225 -0.36 11.40 -8.14
CA LEU A 225 -0.11 11.13 -6.73
C LEU A 225 1.22 10.41 -6.61
N ILE A 226 2.03 10.79 -5.63
CA ILE A 226 3.17 9.99 -5.16
C ILE A 226 3.08 9.87 -3.66
N LEU A 227 3.12 8.64 -3.15
CA LEU A 227 3.20 8.32 -1.73
C LEU A 227 4.51 7.61 -1.46
N ALA A 228 5.40 8.23 -0.70
CA ALA A 228 6.73 7.70 -0.47
C ALA A 228 7.22 7.95 0.96
N GLY A 229 7.88 6.96 1.55
CA GLY A 229 8.43 7.00 2.89
C GLY A 229 9.85 6.45 2.95
N PRO A 230 10.53 6.57 4.10
CA PRO A 230 11.81 5.90 4.28
C PRO A 230 11.64 4.39 4.05
N PRO A 231 12.68 3.70 3.52
CA PRO A 231 12.55 2.29 3.18
C PRO A 231 12.14 1.48 4.40
N SER A 232 11.11 0.66 4.25
CA SER A 232 10.66 -0.16 5.37
C SER A 232 11.72 -1.25 5.59
N PRO A 233 12.28 -1.38 6.81
CA PRO A 233 13.15 -2.52 7.12
C PRO A 233 12.41 -3.87 7.02
N PHE A 234 11.08 -3.85 6.86
CA PHE A 234 10.19 -5.00 6.79
C PHE A 234 9.31 -5.03 5.53
N ALA A 235 9.72 -4.42 4.39
CA ALA A 235 8.96 -4.54 3.15
C ALA A 235 8.89 -6.01 2.67
N ILE A 236 7.85 -6.71 3.11
CA ILE A 236 7.41 -8.01 2.58
C ILE A 236 6.59 -7.68 1.34
N GLY A 237 7.22 -7.39 0.21
CA GLY A 237 6.45 -7.02 -0.98
C GLY A 237 7.23 -6.38 -2.12
N ASN A 238 8.35 -6.99 -2.52
CA ASN A 238 8.72 -7.20 -3.93
C ASN A 238 10.13 -7.80 -4.03
N THR A 239 10.16 -9.09 -4.37
CA THR A 239 11.23 -9.79 -5.12
C THR A 239 12.71 -9.58 -4.76
N ARG A 240 13.08 -9.43 -3.48
CA ARG A 240 14.40 -9.90 -3.00
C ARG A 240 14.25 -11.05 -2.01
N PRO A 241 14.01 -12.29 -2.46
CA PRO A 241 13.77 -13.39 -1.55
C PRO A 241 15.08 -13.85 -0.87
N LEU A 242 14.95 -14.19 0.41
CA LEU A 242 15.74 -15.16 1.17
C LEU A 242 17.12 -14.80 1.73
N ALA A 243 17.87 -13.82 1.24
CA ALA A 243 19.24 -13.62 1.73
C ALA A 243 19.32 -13.16 3.22
N ARG A 244 18.38 -12.33 3.69
CA ARG A 244 18.44 -11.77 5.05
C ARG A 244 17.81 -12.65 6.13
N SER A 245 16.77 -13.42 5.80
CA SER A 245 16.16 -14.36 6.77
C SER A 245 17.05 -15.58 7.03
N ILE A 246 17.83 -16.03 6.03
CA ILE A 246 18.84 -17.07 6.23
C ILE A 246 19.96 -16.58 7.16
N ALA A 247 20.36 -15.30 7.06
CA ALA A 247 21.41 -14.75 7.92
C ALA A 247 21.01 -14.75 9.41
N ILE A 248 19.76 -14.40 9.73
CA ILE A 248 19.27 -14.40 11.13
C ILE A 248 19.19 -15.84 11.66
N ILE A 249 18.65 -16.78 10.87
CA ILE A 249 18.59 -18.19 11.26
C ILE A 249 20.00 -18.79 11.41
N ALA A 250 20.94 -18.44 10.53
CA ALA A 250 22.33 -18.89 10.62
C ALA A 250 23.03 -18.37 11.87
N VAL A 251 22.84 -17.10 12.24
CA VAL A 251 23.42 -16.53 13.47
C VAL A 251 22.87 -17.21 14.72
N VAL A 252 21.56 -17.48 14.78
CA VAL A 252 20.94 -18.21 15.90
C VAL A 252 21.46 -19.64 16.00
N MET A 253 21.62 -20.33 14.86
CA MET A 253 22.18 -21.69 14.81
C MET A 253 23.65 -21.75 15.24
N ILE A 254 24.47 -20.76 14.87
CA ILE A 254 25.88 -20.66 15.26
C ILE A 254 26.01 -20.39 16.77
N LEU A 255 25.17 -19.50 17.32
CA LEU A 255 25.14 -19.21 18.76
C LEU A 255 24.69 -20.43 19.57
N ALA A 256 23.66 -21.16 19.12
CA ALA A 256 23.22 -22.39 19.78
C ALA A 256 24.32 -23.48 19.76
N SER A 257 25.04 -23.61 18.64
CA SER A 257 26.13 -24.58 18.47
C SER A 257 27.32 -24.28 19.38
N THR A 258 27.72 -23.01 19.49
CA THR A 258 28.82 -22.56 20.36
C THR A 258 28.48 -22.74 21.84
N LEU A 259 27.26 -22.43 22.25
CA LEU A 259 26.76 -22.69 23.62
C LEU A 259 26.74 -24.19 23.95
N SER A 260 26.28 -25.04 23.03
CA SER A 260 26.30 -26.51 23.19
C SER A 260 27.72 -27.06 23.34
N TRP A 261 28.67 -26.54 22.55
CA TRP A 261 30.07 -26.94 22.61
C TRP A 261 30.74 -26.52 23.93
N LEU A 262 30.55 -25.27 24.36
CA LEU A 262 31.07 -24.76 25.63
C LEU A 262 30.55 -25.59 26.82
N ASN A 263 29.27 -25.96 26.79
CA ASN A 263 28.67 -26.78 27.85
C ASN A 263 29.25 -28.21 27.88
N ARG A 264 29.50 -28.81 26.71
CA ARG A 264 30.18 -30.12 26.61
C ARG A 264 31.62 -30.07 27.12
N ARG A 265 32.37 -29.01 26.82
CA ARG A 265 33.75 -28.83 27.28
C ARG A 265 33.82 -28.71 28.80
N ARG A 266 32.86 -27.99 29.41
CA ARG A 266 32.74 -27.85 30.87
C ARG A 266 32.45 -29.19 31.58
N ARG A 267 31.60 -30.04 30.99
CA ARG A 267 31.32 -31.39 31.52
C ARG A 267 32.52 -32.34 31.42
N ARG A 268 33.36 -32.22 30.39
CA ARG A 268 34.58 -33.05 30.29
C ARG A 268 35.64 -32.70 31.33
N ARG A 269 35.76 -31.43 31.73
CA ARG A 269 36.69 -30.99 32.78
C ARG A 269 36.32 -31.44 34.19
N THR A 270 35.11 -31.96 34.41
CA THR A 270 34.62 -32.34 35.74
C THR A 270 34.46 -33.84 35.92
N ARG A 271 34.93 -34.67 34.98
CA ARG A 271 35.03 -36.11 35.23
C ARG A 271 36.23 -36.35 36.15
N PRO A 272 36.02 -36.88 37.38
CA PRO A 272 37.12 -37.37 38.20
C PRO A 272 37.80 -38.51 37.44
N ASN A 273 39.13 -38.57 37.46
CA ASN A 273 39.87 -39.76 37.04
C ASN A 273 39.38 -40.92 37.92
N MET A 274 38.64 -41.84 37.31
CA MET A 274 38.40 -43.15 37.91
C MET A 274 39.66 -43.97 37.59
N ASP A 275 40.51 -44.17 38.60
CA ASP A 275 41.65 -45.07 38.48
C ASP A 275 41.14 -46.49 38.19
N PRO A 276 41.74 -47.22 37.23
CA PRO A 276 41.31 -48.57 36.89
C PRO A 276 41.71 -49.53 38.01
N LEU A 277 40.72 -50.01 38.75
CA LEU A 277 40.87 -51.16 39.64
C LEU A 277 41.03 -52.43 38.78
N TRP A 278 42.28 -52.82 38.55
CA TRP A 278 42.61 -54.14 38.03
C TRP A 278 42.58 -55.16 39.18
N PRO A 279 41.94 -56.32 39.01
CA PRO A 279 42.02 -57.41 39.98
C PRO A 279 43.35 -58.16 39.82
N ASN A 280 44.06 -58.36 40.93
CA ASN A 280 45.25 -59.21 41.00
C ASN A 280 44.87 -60.69 40.75
N PRO A 281 45.60 -61.42 39.90
CA PRO A 281 45.50 -62.86 39.84
C PRO A 281 46.38 -63.50 40.93
N SER A 282 45.82 -64.51 41.59
CA SER A 282 46.50 -65.44 42.50
C SER A 282 47.22 -66.56 41.76
#